data_AF-A0A2T7P0V6-F1
#
_entry.id   AF-A0A2T7P0V6-F1
#
_cell.length_a   1.000
_cell.length_b   1.000
_cell.length_c   1.000
_cell.angle_alpha   90.00
_cell.angle_beta   90.00
_cell.angle_gamma   90.00
#
_symmetry.space_group_name_H-M   'P 1'
#
loop_
_entity.id
_entity.type
_entity.pdbx_description
1 polymer ?
#
loop_
_entity_poly.entity_id
_entity_poly.type
_entity_poly.pdbx_seq_one_letter_code
_entity_poly.pdbx_strand_id
1 'polypeptide(L)'
;MQIFVVVALPVAVNRPKPTDVSCTARADMDADRLSCTITNIYSSRGVYTCQALRRNEETHSEVERLNTVNMASLNDEGGLKVSGECNIRTELPENAGNYSYSVKILPGGLEVLANLLGGEKWIEHYRPKESDISCTAWDECKTNVKLYCTIKIYSSRGVYTCQAFREKLGQNSQEELNTVNMTTTNDEGGRTMTGKCIITTELPEKAGNYSYSVKISPGGSKKEAKLPDGGKWIEHVGTGTAVASQAAIYNVLTVWLVAAFVLL
;
A
#
# COMPACT_ATOMS: atom_id res chain seq x y z
N MET A 1 10.91 63.80 34.43
CA MET A 1 11.21 62.40 34.06
C MET A 1 9.95 61.82 33.44
N GLN A 2 9.83 61.86 32.12
CA GLN A 2 8.65 61.35 31.38
C GLN A 2 8.78 59.84 31.24
N ILE A 3 7.83 59.10 31.81
CA ILE A 3 7.71 57.65 31.64
C ILE A 3 7.01 57.42 30.30
N PHE A 4 7.75 56.94 29.30
CA PHE A 4 7.16 56.39 28.08
C PHE A 4 6.58 55.02 28.43
N VAL A 5 5.25 54.96 28.56
CA VAL A 5 4.53 53.69 28.59
C VAL A 5 4.54 53.13 27.18
N VAL A 6 5.44 52.19 26.90
CA VAL A 6 5.38 51.37 25.69
C VAL A 6 4.21 50.40 25.87
N VAL A 7 3.03 50.79 25.39
CA VAL A 7 1.89 49.89 25.27
C VAL A 7 2.24 48.92 24.14
N ALA A 8 2.69 47.72 24.50
CA ALA A 8 2.77 46.61 23.55
C ALA A 8 1.34 46.29 23.10
N LEU A 9 0.95 46.80 21.94
CA LEU A 9 -0.27 46.37 21.28
C LEU A 9 -0.17 44.85 21.06
N PRO A 10 -1.18 44.05 21.43
CA PRO A 10 -1.16 42.63 21.12
C PRO A 10 -1.08 42.49 19.59
N VAL A 11 -0.05 41.81 19.09
CA VAL A 11 0.07 41.47 17.68
C VAL A 11 -1.18 40.69 17.30
N ALA A 12 -2.10 41.33 16.60
CA ALA A 12 -3.30 40.70 16.11
C ALA A 12 -2.86 39.61 15.12
N VAL A 13 -2.89 38.35 15.56
CA VAL A 13 -2.78 37.21 14.66
C VAL A 13 -4.08 37.19 13.86
N ASN A 14 -4.07 37.82 12.69
CA ASN A 14 -5.20 37.78 11.78
C ASN A 14 -5.44 36.32 11.37
N ARG A 15 -6.52 35.74 11.90
CA ARG A 15 -6.91 34.37 11.61
C ARG A 15 -7.67 34.35 10.27
N PRO A 16 -7.34 33.42 9.36
CA PRO A 16 -8.15 33.19 8.17
C PRO A 16 -9.58 32.85 8.59
N LYS A 17 -10.58 33.30 7.82
CA LYS A 17 -11.97 32.86 8.03
C LYS A 17 -12.25 31.62 7.15
N PRO A 18 -13.20 30.76 7.54
CA PRO A 18 -13.59 29.60 6.73
C PRO A 18 -14.04 29.96 5.30
N THR A 19 -14.61 31.15 5.10
CA THR A 19 -15.06 31.65 3.78
C THR A 19 -13.93 31.98 2.82
N ASP A 20 -12.73 32.18 3.35
CA ASP A 20 -11.58 32.68 2.60
C ASP A 20 -10.72 31.52 2.05
N VAL A 21 -11.10 30.28 2.38
CA VAL A 21 -10.34 29.05 2.13
C VAL A 21 -11.25 28.03 1.47
N SER A 22 -10.83 27.52 0.32
CA SER A 22 -11.49 26.40 -0.35
C SER A 22 -10.50 25.27 -0.51
N CYS A 23 -10.82 24.10 0.06
CA CYS A 23 -9.99 22.90 0.00
C CYS A 23 -10.72 21.80 -0.74
N THR A 24 -9.99 21.07 -1.57
CA THR A 24 -10.46 19.89 -2.29
C THR A 24 -9.54 18.72 -2.06
N ALA A 25 -10.12 17.52 -1.96
CA ALA A 25 -9.38 16.27 -1.87
C ALA A 25 -9.72 15.37 -3.06
N ARG A 26 -8.70 14.66 -3.56
CA ARG A 26 -8.84 13.70 -4.64
C ARG A 26 -7.92 12.51 -4.39
N ALA A 27 -8.48 11.31 -4.56
CA ALA A 27 -7.69 10.09 -4.60
C ALA A 27 -6.87 9.99 -5.89
N ASP A 28 -5.59 9.68 -5.76
CA ASP A 28 -4.67 9.36 -6.85
C ASP A 28 -3.97 8.02 -6.59
N MET A 29 -3.28 7.51 -7.61
CA MET A 29 -2.69 6.17 -7.67
C MET A 29 -1.73 5.83 -6.52
N ASP A 30 -0.98 6.81 -6.06
CA ASP A 30 0.16 6.64 -5.15
C ASP A 30 0.10 7.58 -3.94
N ALA A 31 -0.98 8.36 -3.82
CA ALA A 31 -1.21 9.34 -2.77
C ALA A 31 -2.62 9.93 -2.87
N ASP A 32 -3.17 10.41 -1.76
CA ASP A 32 -4.27 11.36 -1.85
C ASP A 32 -3.71 12.77 -2.04
N ARG A 33 -4.35 13.54 -2.92
CA ARG A 33 -3.96 14.92 -3.21
C ARG A 33 -4.97 15.87 -2.60
N LEU A 34 -4.47 16.82 -1.81
CA LEU A 34 -5.25 17.93 -1.30
C LEU A 34 -4.78 19.21 -1.99
N SER A 35 -5.73 19.98 -2.50
CA SER A 35 -5.49 21.29 -3.09
C SER A 35 -6.34 22.30 -2.36
N CYS A 36 -5.70 23.29 -1.72
CA CYS A 36 -6.37 24.39 -1.05
C CYS A 36 -6.00 25.72 -1.69
N THR A 37 -7.00 26.52 -2.02
CA THR A 37 -6.85 27.91 -2.42
C THR A 37 -7.26 28.80 -1.26
N ILE A 38 -6.39 29.74 -0.92
CA ILE A 38 -6.56 30.66 0.19
C ILE A 38 -6.54 32.08 -0.38
N THR A 39 -7.57 32.86 -0.06
CA THR A 39 -7.80 34.16 -0.68
C THR A 39 -7.85 35.28 0.35
N ASN A 40 -7.21 36.41 0.05
CA ASN A 40 -7.37 37.66 0.78
C ASN A 40 -7.10 37.60 2.30
N ILE A 41 -6.15 36.78 2.75
CA ILE A 41 -5.81 36.65 4.17
C ILE A 41 -4.79 37.70 4.59
N TYR A 42 -5.00 38.32 5.75
CA TYR A 42 -4.10 39.35 6.25
C TYR A 42 -2.81 38.76 6.81
N SER A 43 -1.67 39.05 6.17
CA SER A 43 -0.37 38.55 6.62
C SER A 43 0.49 39.67 7.18
N SER A 44 0.90 39.56 8.45
CA SER A 44 1.95 40.42 9.01
C SER A 44 3.36 39.87 8.77
N ARG A 45 3.50 38.63 8.30
CA ARG A 45 4.80 37.91 8.16
C ARG A 45 5.00 37.14 6.84
N GLY A 46 4.03 37.16 5.92
CA GLY A 46 4.13 36.57 4.57
C GLY A 46 4.12 35.05 4.47
N VAL A 47 4.40 34.30 5.54
CA VAL A 47 4.59 32.84 5.47
C VAL A 47 3.42 32.10 6.11
N TYR A 48 2.62 31.42 5.28
CA TYR A 48 1.61 30.45 5.71
C TYR A 48 2.04 29.04 5.35
N THR A 49 1.63 28.07 6.17
CA THR A 49 1.82 26.65 5.92
C THR A 49 0.49 25.92 6.04
N CYS A 50 0.31 24.89 5.23
CA CYS A 50 -0.85 24.02 5.26
C CYS A 50 -0.42 22.63 5.73
N GLN A 51 -1.03 22.16 6.81
CA GLN A 51 -0.86 20.80 7.32
C GLN A 51 -2.09 19.97 6.96
N ALA A 52 -1.89 18.88 6.22
CA ALA A 52 -2.95 17.92 5.97
C ALA A 52 -3.25 17.10 7.23
N LEU A 53 -4.52 16.82 7.43
CA LEU A 53 -5.04 16.02 8.52
C LEU A 53 -5.95 14.94 7.94
N ARG A 54 -5.86 13.74 8.50
CA ARG A 54 -6.67 12.58 8.08
C ARG A 54 -7.36 11.97 9.28
N ARG A 55 -8.60 11.53 9.08
CA ARG A 55 -9.37 10.78 10.08
C ARG A 55 -10.05 9.59 9.44
N ASN A 56 -9.98 8.44 10.09
CA ASN A 56 -10.79 7.28 9.75
C ASN A 56 -12.20 7.47 10.35
N GLU A 57 -13.21 7.60 9.50
CA GLU A 57 -14.60 7.89 9.89
C GLU A 57 -15.32 6.66 10.47
N GLU A 58 -14.88 5.45 10.15
CA GLU A 58 -15.50 4.21 10.66
C GLU A 58 -15.11 3.95 12.11
N THR A 59 -13.85 4.21 12.44
CA THR A 59 -13.30 3.97 13.77
C THR A 59 -13.30 5.23 14.64
N HIS A 60 -13.65 6.38 14.07
CA HIS A 60 -13.48 7.70 14.69
C HIS A 60 -12.08 7.87 15.30
N SER A 61 -11.06 7.47 14.54
CA SER A 61 -9.68 7.48 15.00
C SER A 61 -9.22 8.87 15.42
N GLU A 62 -8.14 8.93 16.21
CA GLU A 62 -7.43 10.19 16.39
C GLU A 62 -7.05 10.80 15.04
N VAL A 63 -7.02 12.13 14.99
CA VAL A 63 -6.65 12.87 13.79
C VAL A 63 -5.16 12.69 13.54
N GLU A 64 -4.84 12.01 12.46
CA GLU A 64 -3.49 11.80 12.01
C GLU A 64 -2.97 13.08 11.34
N ARG A 65 -1.78 13.52 11.75
CA ARG A 65 -1.10 14.67 11.15
C ARG A 65 -0.19 14.20 10.04
N LEU A 66 -0.46 14.71 8.84
CA LEU A 66 0.28 14.35 7.63
C LEU A 66 1.22 15.49 7.22
N ASN A 67 1.66 15.43 5.97
CA ASN A 67 2.58 16.37 5.35
C ASN A 67 2.15 17.83 5.54
N THR A 68 3.16 18.66 5.81
CA THR A 68 3.02 20.12 5.93
C THR A 68 3.77 20.79 4.80
N VAL A 69 3.12 21.70 4.09
CA VAL A 69 3.71 22.42 2.95
C VAL A 69 3.65 23.91 3.18
N ASN A 70 4.62 24.64 2.62
CA ASN A 70 4.54 26.09 2.54
C ASN A 70 3.51 26.49 1.49
N MET A 71 2.71 27.51 1.79
CA MET A 71 1.79 28.10 0.85
C MET A 71 2.59 28.78 -0.27
N ALA A 72 2.27 28.46 -1.52
CA ALA A 72 2.77 29.18 -2.68
C ALA A 72 1.97 30.48 -2.82
N SER A 73 2.65 31.63 -2.80
CA SER A 73 1.99 32.93 -3.00
C SER A 73 1.56 33.09 -4.45
N LEU A 74 0.30 33.43 -4.67
CA LEU A 74 -0.25 33.70 -6.01
C LEU A 74 -0.17 35.18 -6.36
N ASN A 75 -0.42 36.07 -5.40
CA ASN A 75 -0.29 37.52 -5.54
C ASN A 75 0.37 38.08 -4.28
N ASP A 76 1.54 38.72 -4.45
CA ASP A 76 2.25 39.48 -3.42
C ASP A 76 2.40 40.94 -3.89
N GLU A 77 1.28 41.59 -4.18
CA GLU A 77 1.25 43.00 -4.67
C GLU A 77 1.56 44.02 -3.56
N GLY A 78 2.49 43.70 -2.64
CA GLY A 78 2.94 44.61 -1.58
C GLY A 78 1.87 45.03 -0.58
N GLY A 79 0.68 44.41 -0.63
CA GLY A 79 -0.45 44.70 0.24
C GLY A 79 -0.45 43.87 1.52
N LEU A 80 -1.19 44.34 2.53
CA LEU A 80 -1.40 43.64 3.81
C LEU A 80 -2.08 42.25 3.69
N LYS A 81 -2.59 41.90 2.50
CA LYS A 81 -3.33 40.67 2.23
C LYS A 81 -2.60 39.83 1.20
N VAL A 82 -2.53 38.53 1.45
CA VAL A 82 -1.89 37.53 0.60
C VAL A 82 -2.94 36.52 0.15
N SER A 83 -2.79 36.06 -1.09
CA SER A 83 -3.54 34.91 -1.62
C SER A 83 -2.53 33.85 -2.06
N GLY A 84 -2.87 32.59 -1.90
CA GLY A 84 -1.95 31.50 -2.20
C GLY A 84 -2.60 30.15 -2.30
N GLU A 85 -1.81 29.17 -2.68
CA GLU A 85 -2.23 27.79 -2.86
C GLU A 85 -1.34 26.82 -2.09
N CYS A 86 -1.97 25.77 -1.58
CA CYS A 86 -1.30 24.65 -0.95
C CYS A 86 -1.68 23.37 -1.69
N ASN A 87 -0.67 22.76 -2.30
CA ASN A 87 -0.78 21.46 -2.93
C ASN A 87 -0.05 20.44 -2.04
N ILE A 88 -0.81 19.52 -1.45
CA ILE A 88 -0.30 18.52 -0.54
C ILE A 88 -0.51 17.15 -1.16
N ARG A 89 0.55 16.35 -1.14
CA ARG A 89 0.50 14.93 -1.48
C ARG A 89 0.65 14.14 -0.19
N THR A 90 -0.30 13.27 0.13
CA THR A 90 -0.27 12.47 1.36
C THR A 90 0.16 11.04 1.09
N GLU A 91 0.68 10.38 2.11
CA GLU A 91 0.85 8.93 2.08
C GLU A 91 -0.52 8.23 2.16
N LEU A 92 -0.65 7.08 1.51
CA LEU A 92 -1.85 6.26 1.61
C LEU A 92 -2.01 5.73 3.05
N PRO A 93 -3.24 5.57 3.55
CA PRO A 93 -3.45 5.04 4.89
C PRO A 93 -3.01 3.58 4.98
N GLU A 94 -2.36 3.22 6.09
CA GLU A 94 -1.92 1.84 6.33
C GLU A 94 -3.12 0.87 6.47
N ASN A 95 -4.24 1.38 6.99
CA ASN A 95 -5.45 0.62 7.26
C ASN A 95 -6.55 0.97 6.27
N ALA A 96 -7.38 0.00 5.93
CA ALA A 96 -8.60 0.28 5.20
C ALA A 96 -9.61 1.07 6.02
N GLY A 97 -10.50 1.73 5.31
CA GLY A 97 -11.64 2.42 5.85
C GLY A 97 -11.96 3.66 5.03
N ASN A 98 -12.99 4.35 5.49
CA ASN A 98 -13.40 5.63 4.94
C ASN A 98 -12.63 6.76 5.62
N TYR A 99 -11.89 7.53 4.84
CA TYR A 99 -11.05 8.61 5.35
C TYR A 99 -11.56 9.98 4.95
N SER A 100 -11.80 10.83 5.94
CA SER A 100 -12.03 12.26 5.73
C SER A 100 -10.71 13.02 5.82
N TYR A 101 -10.63 14.10 5.05
CA TYR A 101 -9.45 14.93 4.95
C TYR A 101 -9.79 16.37 5.34
N SER A 102 -8.95 16.98 6.18
CA SER A 102 -9.01 18.41 6.49
C SER A 102 -7.62 19.02 6.37
N VAL A 103 -7.57 20.35 6.23
CA VAL A 103 -6.32 21.09 6.14
C VAL A 103 -6.31 22.17 7.21
N LYS A 104 -5.24 22.17 8.00
CA LYS A 104 -4.97 23.17 9.01
C LYS A 104 -4.00 24.22 8.50
N ILE A 105 -4.45 25.47 8.48
CA ILE A 105 -3.67 26.62 8.03
C ILE A 105 -2.99 27.29 9.23
N LEU A 106 -1.69 27.48 9.12
CA LEU A 106 -0.84 28.12 10.12
C LEU A 106 -0.12 29.33 9.49
N PRO A 107 0.08 30.43 10.22
CA PRO A 107 -0.44 30.71 11.57
C PRO A 107 -1.95 30.97 11.59
N GLY A 108 -2.60 30.74 12.74
CA GLY A 108 -4.03 30.97 12.95
C GLY A 108 -4.82 29.72 13.32
N GLY A 109 -4.35 28.54 12.88
CA GLY A 109 -4.88 27.25 13.31
C GLY A 109 -6.28 26.95 12.77
N LEU A 110 -6.72 27.66 11.72
CA LEU A 110 -7.99 27.37 11.06
C LEU A 110 -7.90 25.99 10.41
N GLU A 111 -8.85 25.12 10.73
CA GLU A 111 -9.01 23.83 10.08
C GLU A 111 -10.23 23.88 9.15
N VAL A 112 -10.04 23.44 7.91
CA VAL A 112 -11.08 23.42 6.88
C VAL A 112 -11.19 22.02 6.31
N LEU A 113 -12.40 21.49 6.21
CA LEU A 113 -12.65 20.18 5.59
C LEU A 113 -12.42 20.26 4.08
N ALA A 114 -11.72 19.28 3.52
CA ALA A 114 -11.47 19.20 2.09
C ALA A 114 -12.66 18.54 1.40
N ASN A 115 -13.28 19.25 0.46
CA ASN A 115 -14.42 18.74 -0.30
C ASN A 115 -13.95 17.75 -1.37
N LEU A 116 -14.63 16.61 -1.53
CA LEU A 116 -14.32 15.69 -2.61
C LEU A 116 -15.04 16.11 -3.90
N LEU A 117 -14.37 15.87 -5.03
CA LEU A 117 -14.96 16.04 -6.36
C LEU A 117 -16.14 15.06 -6.51
N GLY A 118 -17.36 15.59 -6.55
CA GLY A 118 -18.59 14.79 -6.63
C GLY A 118 -19.49 14.84 -5.39
N GLY A 119 -19.12 15.59 -4.36
CA GLY A 119 -19.93 15.77 -3.15
C GLY A 119 -19.86 14.62 -2.15
N GLU A 120 -18.97 13.66 -2.39
CA GLU A 120 -18.63 12.61 -1.43
C GLU A 120 -17.99 13.23 -0.16
N LYS A 121 -18.16 12.55 0.99
CA LYS A 121 -17.66 13.05 2.28
C LYS A 121 -16.32 12.44 2.69
N TRP A 122 -15.92 11.31 2.09
CA TRP A 122 -14.72 10.58 2.44
C TRP A 122 -14.15 9.82 1.24
N ILE A 123 -12.85 9.54 1.28
CA ILE A 123 -12.17 8.64 0.34
C ILE A 123 -12.18 7.23 0.94
N GLU A 124 -12.79 6.28 0.25
CA GLU A 124 -12.73 4.87 0.64
C GLU A 124 -11.38 4.28 0.25
N HIS A 125 -10.66 3.78 1.26
CA HIS A 125 -9.44 2.99 1.09
C HIS A 125 -9.74 1.53 1.39
N TYR A 126 -9.71 0.68 0.37
CA TYR A 126 -10.06 -0.73 0.49
C TYR A 126 -8.83 -1.63 0.76
N ARG A 127 -9.01 -2.60 1.67
CA ARG A 127 -8.04 -3.66 2.00
C ARG A 127 -8.68 -5.00 1.62
N PRO A 128 -8.10 -5.73 0.64
CA PRO A 128 -8.61 -7.04 0.26
C PRO A 128 -8.67 -7.95 1.48
N LYS A 129 -9.81 -8.58 1.74
CA LYS A 129 -9.88 -9.61 2.79
C LYS A 129 -9.21 -10.87 2.28
N GLU A 130 -8.85 -11.76 3.20
CA GLU A 130 -8.24 -13.04 2.83
C GLU A 130 -9.16 -13.92 1.95
N SER A 131 -10.48 -13.71 2.02
CA SER A 131 -11.48 -14.35 1.16
C SER A 131 -11.54 -13.78 -0.26
N ASP A 132 -11.04 -12.55 -0.44
CA ASP A 132 -11.05 -11.83 -1.71
C ASP A 132 -9.82 -12.16 -2.56
N ILE A 133 -8.85 -12.88 -1.98
CA ILE A 133 -7.60 -13.29 -2.60
C ILE A 133 -7.65 -14.79 -2.88
N SER A 134 -7.51 -15.15 -4.15
CA SER A 134 -7.28 -16.53 -4.60
C SER A 134 -5.91 -16.61 -5.24
N CYS A 135 -5.03 -17.47 -4.73
CA CYS A 135 -3.68 -17.66 -5.23
C CYS A 135 -3.42 -19.13 -5.54
N THR A 136 -2.83 -19.39 -6.70
CA THR A 136 -2.44 -20.72 -7.14
C THR A 136 -0.96 -20.75 -7.50
N ALA A 137 -0.23 -21.74 -6.97
CA ALA A 137 1.17 -21.97 -7.30
C ALA A 137 1.30 -23.06 -8.37
N TRP A 138 2.12 -22.82 -9.39
CA TRP A 138 2.42 -23.75 -10.46
C TRP A 138 3.93 -24.00 -10.50
N ASP A 139 4.31 -25.27 -10.44
CA ASP A 139 5.70 -25.69 -10.68
C ASP A 139 5.91 -25.84 -12.19
N GLU A 140 6.60 -24.89 -12.82
CA GLU A 140 6.93 -24.98 -14.24
C GLU A 140 8.18 -25.82 -14.43
N CYS A 141 7.93 -27.12 -14.61
CA CYS A 141 8.94 -28.09 -15.03
C CYS A 141 10.21 -28.09 -14.16
N LYS A 142 10.10 -27.81 -12.85
CA LYS A 142 11.23 -27.78 -11.90
C LYS A 142 12.32 -26.77 -12.28
N THR A 143 11.95 -25.64 -12.89
CA THR A 143 12.89 -24.55 -13.19
C THR A 143 12.54 -23.26 -12.45
N ASN A 144 11.26 -22.99 -12.28
CA ASN A 144 10.75 -21.85 -11.53
C ASN A 144 9.37 -22.22 -10.95
N VAL A 145 8.92 -21.42 -9.98
CA VAL A 145 7.54 -21.48 -9.49
C VAL A 145 6.82 -20.21 -9.93
N LYS A 146 5.65 -20.37 -10.54
CA LYS A 146 4.76 -19.26 -10.88
C LYS A 146 3.59 -19.19 -9.92
N LEU A 147 3.38 -18.01 -9.35
CA LEU A 147 2.24 -17.69 -8.50
C LEU A 147 1.24 -16.87 -9.31
N TYR A 148 0.03 -17.39 -9.45
CA TYR A 148 -1.11 -16.73 -10.09
C TYR A 148 -2.10 -16.32 -9.02
N CYS A 149 -2.22 -15.02 -8.77
CA CYS A 149 -3.18 -14.49 -7.81
C CYS A 149 -4.26 -13.64 -8.51
N THR A 150 -5.51 -13.88 -8.13
CA THR A 150 -6.67 -13.05 -8.47
C THR A 150 -7.22 -12.43 -7.19
N ILE A 151 -7.44 -11.11 -7.21
CA ILE A 151 -7.86 -10.32 -6.06
C ILE A 151 -9.12 -9.56 -6.44
N LYS A 152 -10.19 -9.66 -5.65
CA LYS A 152 -11.31 -8.72 -5.76
C LYS A 152 -10.91 -7.40 -5.13
N ILE A 153 -10.96 -6.33 -5.92
CA ILE A 153 -10.62 -4.98 -5.48
C ILE A 153 -11.82 -4.06 -5.76
N TYR A 154 -11.98 -3.07 -4.90
CA TYR A 154 -13.01 -2.06 -5.00
C TYR A 154 -12.28 -0.72 -5.05
N SER A 155 -12.47 0.04 -6.13
CA SER A 155 -11.74 1.26 -6.52
C SER A 155 -10.65 1.06 -7.58
N SER A 156 -10.68 1.96 -8.57
CA SER A 156 -9.75 2.05 -9.70
C SER A 156 -8.49 2.87 -9.41
N ARG A 157 -8.32 3.35 -8.17
CA ARG A 157 -7.40 4.44 -7.88
C ARG A 157 -6.22 4.08 -6.98
N GLY A 158 -6.01 2.80 -6.65
CA GLY A 158 -4.84 2.35 -5.90
C GLY A 158 -3.85 1.57 -6.76
N VAL A 159 -2.56 1.88 -6.69
CA VAL A 159 -1.50 0.99 -7.18
C VAL A 159 -1.28 -0.11 -6.15
N TYR A 160 -1.75 -1.32 -6.46
CA TYR A 160 -1.52 -2.47 -5.62
C TYR A 160 -0.24 -3.20 -6.03
N THR A 161 0.49 -3.72 -5.06
CA THR A 161 1.65 -4.59 -5.27
C THR A 161 1.43 -5.94 -4.61
N CYS A 162 2.04 -6.96 -5.20
CA CYS A 162 2.03 -8.32 -4.72
C CYS A 162 3.46 -8.76 -4.41
N GLN A 163 3.77 -8.96 -3.13
CA GLN A 163 5.05 -9.45 -2.65
C GLN A 163 4.93 -10.94 -2.36
N ALA A 164 5.74 -11.76 -3.05
CA ALA A 164 5.80 -13.19 -2.79
C ALA A 164 6.74 -13.51 -1.63
N PHE A 165 6.43 -14.60 -0.92
CA PHE A 165 7.24 -15.14 0.15
C PHE A 165 7.28 -16.66 0.08
N ARG A 166 8.38 -17.22 0.57
CA ARG A 166 8.60 -18.65 0.65
C ARG A 166 8.96 -19.06 2.07
N GLU A 167 8.43 -20.19 2.50
CA GLU A 167 8.71 -20.81 3.80
C GLU A 167 9.08 -22.27 3.61
N LYS A 168 10.09 -22.76 4.33
CA LYS A 168 10.51 -24.16 4.29
C LYS A 168 9.83 -24.94 5.42
N LEU A 169 9.31 -26.12 5.11
CA LEU A 169 8.71 -27.01 6.11
C LEU A 169 9.71 -27.30 7.23
N GLY A 170 9.30 -27.03 8.48
CA GLY A 170 10.14 -27.22 9.67
C GLY A 170 11.10 -26.07 9.98
N GLN A 171 11.06 -24.96 9.24
CA GLN A 171 11.78 -23.73 9.58
C GLN A 171 10.79 -22.58 9.80
N ASN A 172 10.99 -21.79 10.86
CA ASN A 172 10.16 -20.63 11.18
C ASN A 172 10.63 -19.33 10.46
N SER A 173 11.49 -19.46 9.46
CA SER A 173 12.02 -18.33 8.69
C SER A 173 11.31 -18.22 7.36
N GLN A 174 10.82 -17.01 7.08
CA GLN A 174 10.19 -16.66 5.81
C GLN A 174 11.18 -15.86 4.97
N GLU A 175 11.33 -16.26 3.71
CA GLU A 175 12.16 -15.59 2.72
C GLU A 175 11.29 -14.67 1.86
N GLU A 176 11.73 -13.43 1.66
CA GLU A 176 11.09 -12.48 0.75
C GLU A 176 11.57 -12.73 -0.68
N LEU A 177 10.62 -12.83 -1.62
CA LEU A 177 10.89 -13.08 -3.04
C LEU A 177 10.60 -11.83 -3.88
N ASN A 178 10.14 -12.00 -5.12
CA ASN A 178 9.86 -10.91 -6.03
C ASN A 178 8.58 -10.14 -5.65
N THR A 179 8.61 -8.82 -5.86
CA THR A 179 7.43 -7.93 -5.86
C THR A 179 7.04 -7.57 -7.28
N VAL A 180 5.74 -7.61 -7.57
CA VAL A 180 5.17 -7.17 -8.84
C VAL A 180 4.03 -6.18 -8.65
N ASN A 181 3.82 -5.30 -9.61
CA ASN A 181 2.64 -4.45 -9.66
C ASN A 181 1.42 -5.27 -10.10
N MET A 182 0.29 -5.05 -9.42
CA MET A 182 -0.98 -5.66 -9.76
C MET A 182 -1.54 -5.04 -11.04
N THR A 183 -1.98 -5.88 -11.96
CA THR A 183 -2.76 -5.45 -13.13
C THR A 183 -4.24 -5.47 -12.78
N THR A 184 -4.98 -4.42 -13.12
CA THR A 184 -6.39 -4.30 -12.78
C THR A 184 -7.27 -4.29 -14.03
N THR A 185 -8.42 -4.96 -13.97
CA THR A 185 -9.43 -4.96 -15.03
C THR A 185 -10.77 -4.53 -14.45
N ASN A 186 -11.45 -3.59 -15.12
CA ASN A 186 -12.76 -3.12 -14.73
C ASN A 186 -13.82 -4.19 -15.00
N ASP A 187 -14.66 -4.50 -14.00
CA ASP A 187 -15.88 -5.27 -14.25
C ASP A 187 -16.98 -4.29 -14.73
N GLU A 188 -17.86 -4.72 -15.65
CA GLU A 188 -18.85 -3.88 -16.38
C GLU A 188 -19.93 -3.17 -15.52
N GLY A 189 -19.76 -3.05 -14.21
CA GLY A 189 -20.67 -2.37 -13.28
C GLY A 189 -20.04 -1.23 -12.47
N GLY A 190 -18.78 -0.86 -12.76
CA GLY A 190 -18.13 0.36 -12.24
C GLY A 190 -17.80 0.40 -10.74
N ARG A 191 -18.20 -0.60 -9.94
CA ARG A 191 -17.95 -0.66 -8.48
C ARG A 191 -16.97 -1.75 -8.05
N THR A 192 -16.79 -2.80 -8.84
CA THR A 192 -15.84 -3.89 -8.57
C THR A 192 -14.84 -3.99 -9.70
N MET A 193 -13.60 -4.31 -9.35
CA MET A 193 -12.53 -4.56 -10.28
C MET A 193 -11.83 -5.87 -9.89
N THR A 194 -11.24 -6.51 -10.88
CA THR A 194 -10.44 -7.71 -10.67
C THR A 194 -8.96 -7.37 -10.82
N GLY A 195 -8.21 -7.55 -9.74
CA GLY A 195 -6.76 -7.45 -9.70
C GLY A 195 -6.09 -8.79 -10.02
N LYS A 196 -5.01 -8.77 -10.78
CA LYS A 196 -4.22 -9.95 -11.15
C LYS A 196 -2.74 -9.71 -10.87
N CYS A 197 -2.10 -10.70 -10.26
CA CYS A 197 -0.65 -10.73 -10.05
C CYS A 197 -0.09 -12.05 -10.54
N ILE A 198 0.96 -11.97 -11.37
CA ILE A 198 1.71 -13.12 -11.87
C ILE A 198 3.15 -12.93 -11.43
N ILE A 199 3.63 -13.79 -10.54
CA ILE A 199 4.99 -13.70 -9.98
C ILE A 199 5.73 -14.97 -10.39
N THR A 200 6.89 -14.82 -11.02
CA THR A 200 7.80 -15.95 -11.29
C THR A 200 8.94 -15.87 -10.28
N THR A 201 9.19 -16.97 -9.57
CA THR A 201 10.25 -17.05 -8.55
C THR A 201 11.22 -18.16 -8.87
N GLU A 202 12.49 -17.94 -8.58
CA GLU A 202 13.53 -18.96 -8.72
C GLU A 202 13.34 -20.08 -7.69
N LEU A 203 13.84 -21.27 -8.02
CA LEU A 203 13.83 -22.39 -7.10
C LEU A 203 14.76 -22.17 -5.91
N PRO A 204 14.43 -22.73 -4.73
CA PRO A 204 15.31 -22.64 -3.58
C PRO A 204 16.59 -23.43 -3.81
N GLU A 205 17.71 -22.92 -3.32
CA GLU A 205 19.02 -23.60 -3.45
C GLU A 205 19.06 -24.94 -2.71
N LYS A 206 18.40 -25.01 -1.56
CA LYS A 206 18.38 -26.19 -0.69
C LYS A 206 17.19 -27.07 -1.00
N ALA A 207 17.41 -28.38 -1.05
CA ALA A 207 16.33 -29.35 -1.14
C ALA A 207 15.37 -29.24 0.06
N GLY A 208 14.08 -29.52 -0.17
CA GLY A 208 13.05 -29.61 0.85
C GLY A 208 11.67 -29.25 0.35
N ASN A 209 10.70 -29.24 1.27
CA ASN A 209 9.32 -28.88 1.00
C ASN A 209 9.10 -27.40 1.30
N TYR A 210 8.57 -26.66 0.34
CA TYR A 210 8.37 -25.21 0.44
C TYR A 210 6.91 -24.83 0.22
N SER A 211 6.44 -23.85 0.98
CA SER A 211 5.15 -23.22 0.79
C SER A 211 5.33 -21.78 0.33
N TYR A 212 4.41 -21.31 -0.51
CA TYR A 212 4.44 -19.99 -1.10
C TYR A 212 3.23 -19.19 -0.65
N SER A 213 3.44 -17.89 -0.43
CA SER A 213 2.38 -16.98 -0.03
C SER A 213 2.59 -15.60 -0.64
N VAL A 214 1.51 -14.86 -0.83
CA VAL A 214 1.53 -13.53 -1.44
C VAL A 214 0.88 -12.53 -0.50
N LYS A 215 1.58 -11.45 -0.21
CA LYS A 215 1.05 -10.30 0.53
C LYS A 215 0.67 -9.21 -0.45
N ILE A 216 -0.54 -8.68 -0.28
CA ILE A 216 -1.05 -7.56 -1.08
C ILE A 216 -0.82 -6.27 -0.31
N SER A 217 -0.28 -5.26 -0.98
CA SER A 217 -0.12 -3.90 -0.45
C SER A 217 -0.78 -2.90 -1.40
N PRO A 218 -1.41 -1.82 -0.90
CA PRO A 218 -1.64 -1.50 0.50
C PRO A 218 -2.60 -2.49 1.19
N GLY A 219 -2.55 -2.55 2.53
CA GLY A 219 -3.41 -3.41 3.33
C GLY A 219 -2.78 -4.74 3.78
N GLY A 220 -1.57 -5.11 3.40
CA GLY A 220 -0.81 -6.21 4.01
C GLY A 220 -1.49 -7.59 4.17
N SER A 221 -2.62 -7.84 3.51
CA SER A 221 -3.34 -9.12 3.59
C SER A 221 -2.51 -10.17 2.89
N LYS A 222 -2.24 -11.27 3.59
CA LYS A 222 -1.38 -12.34 3.12
C LYS A 222 -2.20 -13.59 2.85
N LYS A 223 -2.03 -14.19 1.67
CA LYS A 223 -2.69 -15.44 1.28
C LYS A 223 -1.67 -16.50 0.91
N GLU A 224 -1.88 -17.72 1.40
CA GLU A 224 -1.14 -18.89 0.96
C GLU A 224 -1.58 -19.31 -0.45
N ALA A 225 -0.61 -19.56 -1.33
CA ALA A 225 -0.88 -20.07 -2.67
C ALA A 225 -1.05 -21.59 -2.60
N LYS A 226 -2.20 -22.07 -3.10
CA LYS A 226 -2.47 -23.50 -3.19
C LYS A 226 -1.98 -24.07 -4.50
N LEU A 227 -1.53 -25.31 -4.50
CA LEU A 227 -1.31 -26.06 -5.73
C LEU A 227 -2.65 -26.35 -6.44
N PRO A 228 -2.65 -26.71 -7.73
CA PRO A 228 -3.87 -27.02 -8.47
C PRO A 228 -4.66 -28.20 -7.90
N ASP A 229 -3.99 -29.12 -7.21
CA ASP A 229 -4.57 -30.25 -6.48
C ASP A 229 -5.06 -29.88 -5.05
N GLY A 230 -4.92 -28.60 -4.66
CA GLY A 230 -5.24 -28.09 -3.33
C GLY A 230 -4.13 -28.28 -2.29
N GLY A 231 -3.00 -28.87 -2.67
CA GLY A 231 -1.82 -29.03 -1.82
C GLY A 231 -1.16 -27.70 -1.43
N LYS A 232 -0.38 -27.72 -0.36
CA LYS A 232 0.35 -26.54 0.17
C LYS A 232 1.85 -26.55 -0.16
N TRP A 233 2.44 -27.73 -0.19
CA TRP A 233 3.88 -27.92 -0.16
C TRP A 233 4.38 -28.43 -1.51
N ILE A 234 5.41 -27.77 -2.04
CA ILE A 234 6.12 -28.19 -3.25
C ILE A 234 7.48 -28.76 -2.83
N GLU A 235 7.76 -29.99 -3.25
CA GLU A 235 9.06 -30.62 -3.05
C GLU A 235 10.06 -30.08 -4.09
N HIS A 236 11.14 -29.47 -3.62
CA HIS A 236 12.24 -29.01 -4.45
C HIS A 236 13.50 -29.82 -4.15
N VAL A 237 14.22 -30.20 -5.20
CA VAL A 237 15.46 -30.98 -5.11
C VAL A 237 16.68 -30.10 -4.81
N GLY A 238 16.51 -28.77 -4.82
CA GLY A 238 17.59 -27.80 -4.64
C GLY A 238 18.41 -27.58 -5.92
N THR A 239 18.86 -26.35 -6.16
CA THR A 239 19.81 -26.05 -7.27
C THR A 239 21.27 -26.29 -6.86
N GLY A 240 21.53 -26.41 -5.55
CA GLY A 240 22.84 -26.77 -5.01
C GLY A 240 23.05 -28.29 -5.00
N THR A 241 23.98 -28.76 -5.84
CA THR A 241 24.50 -30.15 -5.97
C THR A 241 23.70 -31.11 -6.85
N ALA A 242 23.69 -30.83 -8.16
CA ALA A 242 23.90 -31.91 -9.13
C ALA A 242 25.37 -32.36 -9.07
N VAL A 243 25.75 -33.08 -8.01
CA VAL A 243 26.90 -33.99 -8.04
C VAL A 243 26.49 -35.30 -7.35
N ALA A 244 26.32 -36.31 -8.19
CA ALA A 244 26.27 -37.75 -7.87
C ALA A 244 25.10 -38.26 -7.00
N SER A 245 24.01 -38.66 -7.65
CA SER A 245 23.46 -40.01 -7.43
C SER A 245 22.68 -40.53 -8.64
N GLN A 246 23.29 -40.54 -9.83
CA GLN A 246 22.98 -41.58 -10.83
C GLN A 246 23.70 -42.86 -10.40
N ALA A 247 23.16 -43.56 -9.39
CA ALA A 247 23.44 -44.97 -9.10
C ALA A 247 22.63 -45.46 -7.89
N ALA A 248 21.29 -45.42 -7.92
CA ALA A 248 20.50 -46.13 -6.90
C ALA A 248 19.04 -46.41 -7.29
N ILE A 249 18.68 -46.55 -8.58
CA ILE A 249 17.34 -47.06 -8.95
C ILE A 249 17.46 -48.05 -10.11
N TYR A 250 18.31 -49.07 -9.94
CA TYR A 250 18.24 -50.35 -10.65
C TYR A 250 18.94 -51.41 -9.79
N ASN A 251 18.43 -51.69 -8.58
CA ASN A 251 18.87 -52.88 -7.84
C ASN A 251 17.86 -53.42 -6.80
N VAL A 252 16.56 -53.12 -6.95
CA VAL A 252 15.52 -53.73 -6.11
C VAL A 252 14.75 -54.84 -6.86
N LEU A 253 15.01 -55.06 -8.15
CA LEU A 253 14.39 -56.12 -8.96
C LEU A 253 15.30 -57.31 -9.30
N THR A 254 16.58 -57.26 -8.92
CA THR A 254 17.57 -58.32 -9.21
C THR A 254 17.92 -59.19 -8.02
N VAL A 255 17.58 -58.78 -6.78
CA VAL A 255 17.85 -59.59 -5.57
C VAL A 255 16.78 -60.68 -5.34
N TRP A 256 15.59 -60.56 -5.94
CA TRP A 256 14.55 -61.60 -5.87
C TRP A 256 14.66 -62.70 -6.95
N LEU A 257 15.54 -62.55 -7.94
CA LEU A 257 15.68 -63.51 -9.04
C LEU A 257 16.87 -64.48 -8.89
N VAL A 258 17.80 -64.23 -7.96
CA VAL A 258 18.95 -65.13 -7.73
C VAL A 258 18.70 -66.13 -6.58
N ALA A 259 17.69 -65.90 -5.74
CA ALA A 259 17.32 -66.86 -4.68
C ALA A 259 16.48 -68.05 -5.17
N ALA A 260 16.00 -68.04 -6.43
CA ALA A 260 15.14 -69.10 -6.98
C ALA A 260 15.89 -70.18 -7.79
N PHE A 261 17.22 -70.07 -7.95
CA PHE A 261 18.00 -70.99 -8.81
C PHE A 261 19.05 -71.85 -8.07
N VAL A 262 18.95 -71.98 -6.74
CA VAL A 262 19.85 -72.83 -5.92
C VAL A 262 19.08 -73.93 -5.14
N LEU A 263 17.83 -74.22 -5.51
CA LEU A 263 17.06 -75.34 -4.93
C LEU A 263 16.42 -76.22 -6.02
N LEU A 264 17.24 -76.68 -6.95
CA LEU A 264 16.97 -77.84 -7.82
C LEU A 264 18.18 -78.77 -7.80
#